data_AF-A0A8T3VG66-F1
#
_entry.id   AF-A0A8T3VG66-F1
#
_cell.length_a   1.000
_cell.length_b   1.000
_cell.length_c   1.000
_cell.angle_alpha   90.00
_cell.angle_beta   90.00
_cell.angle_gamma   90.00
#
_symmetry.space_group_name_H-M   'P 1'
#
loop_
_entity.id
_entity.type
_entity.pdbx_description
1 polymer ?
#
loop_
_entity_poly.entity_id
_entity_poly.type
_entity_poly.pdbx_seq_one_letter_code
_entity_poly.pdbx_strand_id
1 'polypeptide(L)'
;MTNFYKKIIKVMLIIAILLICTGSVSAEGNFTALQNEIDNSGNVLEISQDYTFNNATDIYLMEGVILNAKENFTLNGNGHIINGANLSSIFTIAADNIVINNLTLINGVSMSGSAVSATGENITLNNKFL
;
A
#
# COMPACT_ATOMS: atom_id res chain seq x y z
N MET A 1 12.52 -45.17 -18.99
CA MET A 1 13.09 -43.86 -18.59
C MET A 1 14.25 -44.10 -17.65
N THR A 2 15.47 -43.66 -17.99
CA THR A 2 16.69 -43.99 -17.22
C THR A 2 16.75 -43.25 -15.88
N ASN A 3 17.53 -43.77 -14.93
CA ASN A 3 17.70 -43.17 -13.59
C ASN A 3 18.19 -41.72 -13.63
N PHE A 4 18.89 -41.33 -14.70
CA PHE A 4 19.36 -39.97 -14.94
C PHE A 4 18.20 -38.98 -15.12
N TYR A 5 17.22 -39.31 -15.98
CA TYR A 5 16.06 -38.44 -16.22
C TYR A 5 15.18 -38.27 -14.98
N LYS A 6 15.01 -39.33 -14.18
CA LYS A 6 14.26 -39.25 -12.90
C LYS A 6 14.91 -38.26 -11.92
N LYS A 7 16.24 -38.22 -11.87
CA LYS A 7 16.99 -37.30 -11.01
C LYS A 7 16.84 -35.86 -11.46
N ILE A 8 16.91 -35.60 -12.76
CA ILE A 8 16.69 -34.26 -13.34
C ILE A 8 15.28 -33.75 -13.07
N ILE A 9 14.26 -34.58 -13.30
CA ILE A 9 12.86 -34.21 -13.04
C ILE A 9 12.64 -33.90 -11.55
N LYS A 10 13.23 -34.70 -10.65
CA LYS A 10 13.12 -34.48 -9.20
C LYS A 10 13.81 -33.19 -8.75
N VAL A 11 14.97 -32.86 -9.31
CA VAL A 11 15.68 -31.60 -9.04
C VAL A 11 14.90 -30.40 -9.58
N MET A 12 14.35 -30.49 -10.80
CA MET A 12 13.49 -29.46 -11.38
C MET A 12 12.22 -29.22 -10.55
N LEU A 13 11.60 -30.28 -10.03
CA LEU A 13 10.43 -30.18 -9.15
C LEU A 13 10.76 -29.50 -7.82
N ILE A 14 11.91 -29.82 -7.22
CA ILE A 14 12.37 -29.18 -5.97
C ILE A 14 12.65 -27.69 -6.17
N ILE A 15 13.29 -27.30 -7.29
CA ILE A 15 13.55 -25.90 -7.63
C ILE A 15 12.24 -25.15 -7.89
N ALA A 16 11.30 -25.76 -8.61
CA ALA A 16 9.98 -25.16 -8.85
C ALA A 16 9.21 -24.94 -7.55
N ILE A 17 9.28 -25.88 -6.58
CA ILE A 17 8.67 -25.72 -5.26
C ILE A 17 9.36 -24.61 -4.46
N LEU A 18 10.69 -24.50 -4.53
CA LEU A 18 11.42 -23.43 -3.85
C LEU A 18 11.08 -22.03 -4.38
N LEU A 19 10.81 -21.90 -5.70
CA LEU A 19 10.42 -20.62 -6.31
C LEU A 19 9.05 -20.12 -5.85
N ILE A 20 8.17 -21.01 -5.38
CA ILE A 20 6.82 -20.64 -4.88
C ILE A 20 6.91 -20.16 -3.41
N CYS A 21 8.05 -20.39 -2.74
CA CYS A 21 8.28 -20.07 -1.34
C CYS A 21 9.08 -18.79 -1.11
N THR A 22 9.07 -17.81 -2.03
CA THR A 22 9.42 -16.43 -1.65
C THR A 22 8.29 -15.89 -0.77
N GLY A 23 8.22 -16.40 0.46
CA GLY A 23 7.32 -15.91 1.49
C GLY A 23 7.58 -14.42 1.63
N SER A 24 6.56 -13.63 1.33
CA SER A 24 6.49 -12.23 1.69
C SER A 24 6.89 -12.13 3.15
N VAL A 25 7.99 -11.43 3.45
CA VAL A 25 8.11 -10.77 4.75
C VAL A 25 6.84 -9.93 4.82
N SER A 26 5.93 -10.27 5.73
CA SER A 26 4.79 -9.41 6.01
C SER A 26 5.39 -8.07 6.42
N ALA A 27 5.42 -7.11 5.49
CA ALA A 27 5.67 -5.74 5.86
C ALA A 27 4.63 -5.42 6.92
N GLU A 28 5.06 -4.83 8.02
CA GLU A 28 4.15 -4.43 9.08
C GLU A 28 3.05 -3.57 8.45
N GLY A 29 1.77 -3.87 8.73
CA GLY A 29 0.63 -3.16 8.15
C GLY A 29 0.45 -1.78 8.77
N ASN A 30 1.45 -0.91 8.63
CA ASN A 30 1.49 0.44 9.18
C ASN A 30 1.78 1.50 8.10
N PHE A 31 1.65 2.78 8.44
CA PHE A 31 1.75 3.84 7.45
C PHE A 31 3.15 4.00 6.89
N THR A 32 4.19 3.73 7.69
CA THR A 32 5.57 3.74 7.19
C THR A 32 5.78 2.69 6.10
N ALA A 33 5.24 1.48 6.27
CA ALA A 33 5.29 0.45 5.23
C ALA A 33 4.54 0.88 3.97
N LEU A 34 3.33 1.43 4.10
CA LEU A 34 2.56 1.94 2.97
C LEU A 34 3.30 3.09 2.24
N GLN A 35 3.90 4.02 2.99
CA GLN A 35 4.71 5.09 2.41
C GLN A 35 5.88 4.52 1.62
N ASN A 36 6.59 3.52 2.15
CA ASN A 36 7.67 2.86 1.45
C ASN A 36 7.20 2.15 0.17
N GLU A 37 6.02 1.52 0.19
CA GLU A 37 5.44 0.90 -1.01
C GLU A 37 5.12 1.93 -2.08
N ILE A 38 4.52 3.06 -1.69
CA ILE A 38 4.25 4.18 -2.59
C ILE A 38 5.57 4.72 -3.13
N ASP A 39 6.55 5.06 -2.29
CA ASP A 39 7.81 5.67 -2.75
C ASP A 39 8.55 4.78 -3.75
N ASN A 40 8.52 3.46 -3.54
CA ASN A 40 9.17 2.48 -4.40
C ASN A 40 8.32 2.02 -5.60
N SER A 41 7.05 2.41 -5.69
CA SER A 41 6.20 2.06 -6.83
C SER A 41 6.49 2.93 -8.05
N GLY A 42 6.14 2.40 -9.24
CA GLY A 42 5.94 3.23 -10.42
C GLY A 42 4.66 4.07 -10.32
N ASN A 43 4.01 4.29 -11.46
CA ASN A 43 2.79 5.10 -11.55
C ASN A 43 1.52 4.36 -11.09
N VAL A 44 1.62 3.06 -10.81
CA VAL A 44 0.51 2.25 -10.31
C VAL A 44 1.00 1.44 -9.12
N LEU A 45 0.23 1.44 -8.04
CA LEU A 45 0.41 0.57 -6.88
C LEU A 45 -0.87 -0.22 -6.61
N GLU A 46 -0.72 -1.53 -6.45
CA GLU A 46 -1.77 -2.45 -6.05
C GLU A 46 -1.61 -2.79 -4.56
N ILE A 47 -2.55 -2.36 -3.73
CA ILE A 47 -2.58 -2.68 -2.31
C ILE A 47 -2.92 -4.17 -2.14
N SER A 48 -2.18 -4.83 -1.26
CA SER A 48 -2.31 -6.27 -0.98
C SER A 48 -2.66 -6.59 0.48
N GLN A 49 -2.77 -5.57 1.33
CA GLN A 49 -3.06 -5.71 2.76
C GLN A 49 -3.67 -4.43 3.34
N ASP A 50 -4.22 -4.54 4.54
CA ASP A 50 -4.71 -3.39 5.30
C ASP A 50 -3.54 -2.65 5.98
N TYR A 51 -3.71 -1.35 6.19
CA TYR A 51 -2.73 -0.50 6.87
C TYR A 51 -3.38 0.28 8.01
N THR A 52 -2.77 0.27 9.19
CA THR A 52 -3.23 1.02 10.36
C THR A 52 -2.11 1.90 10.89
N PHE A 53 -2.40 3.17 11.12
CA PHE A 53 -1.45 4.09 11.73
C PHE A 53 -0.97 3.56 13.10
N ASN A 54 0.34 3.48 13.26
CA ASN A 54 0.99 3.08 14.50
C ASN A 54 1.84 4.24 15.03
N ASN A 55 1.39 4.89 16.11
CA ASN A 55 2.08 6.06 16.69
C ASN A 55 3.54 5.80 17.10
N ALA A 56 3.93 4.54 17.35
CA ALA A 56 5.30 4.21 17.71
C ALA A 56 6.27 4.25 16.50
N THR A 57 5.78 3.95 15.29
CA THR A 57 6.59 3.87 14.07
C THR A 57 6.29 4.99 13.08
N ASP A 58 5.08 5.52 13.09
CA ASP A 58 4.54 6.40 12.04
C ASP A 58 4.40 7.86 12.48
N ILE A 59 5.05 8.29 13.57
CA ILE A 59 4.86 9.62 14.15
C ILE A 59 5.09 10.79 13.17
N TYR A 60 5.89 10.58 12.12
CA TYR A 60 6.13 11.58 11.07
C TYR A 60 5.01 11.66 10.01
N LEU A 61 4.08 10.71 10.04
CA LEU A 61 2.94 10.57 9.14
C LEU A 61 1.62 10.85 9.88
N MET A 62 1.63 11.71 10.90
CA MET A 62 0.41 12.18 11.59
C MET A 62 -0.54 12.98 10.69
N GLU A 63 0.00 13.56 9.62
CA GLU A 63 -0.80 14.22 8.57
C GLU A 63 -1.12 13.26 7.41
N GLY A 64 -0.97 11.95 7.64
CA GLY A 64 -1.26 10.89 6.69
C GLY A 64 -0.10 10.55 5.75
N VAL A 65 -0.35 9.55 4.92
CA VAL A 65 0.58 9.07 3.90
C VAL A 65 0.66 10.09 2.76
N ILE A 66 1.88 10.40 2.32
CA ILE A 66 2.20 11.53 1.45
C ILE A 66 2.31 11.05 0.01
N LEU A 67 1.53 11.65 -0.90
CA LEU A 67 1.56 11.35 -2.34
C LEU A 67 2.23 12.47 -3.16
N ASN A 68 2.79 13.49 -2.51
CA ASN A 68 3.24 14.74 -3.14
C ASN A 68 4.38 14.57 -4.17
N ALA A 69 5.15 13.48 -4.09
CA ALA A 69 6.26 13.20 -5.01
C ALA A 69 5.83 12.38 -6.25
N LYS A 70 4.54 12.03 -6.36
CA LYS A 70 4.00 11.27 -7.49
C LYS A 70 3.45 12.20 -8.57
N GLU A 71 3.36 11.68 -9.79
CA GLU A 71 2.68 12.36 -10.91
C GLU A 71 1.92 11.29 -11.71
N ASN A 72 0.66 11.56 -12.10
CA ASN A 72 -0.18 10.62 -12.86
C ASN A 72 -0.26 9.23 -12.20
N PHE A 73 -0.48 9.22 -10.89
CA PHE A 73 -0.37 8.01 -10.07
C PHE A 73 -1.74 7.41 -9.72
N THR A 74 -1.82 6.09 -9.80
CA THR A 74 -3.01 5.31 -9.45
C THR A 74 -2.71 4.37 -8.27
N LEU A 75 -3.47 4.52 -7.19
CA LEU A 75 -3.49 3.62 -6.05
C LEU A 75 -4.76 2.76 -6.08
N ASN A 76 -4.59 1.47 -6.31
CA ASN A 76 -5.69 0.51 -6.34
C ASN A 76 -5.76 -0.26 -5.02
N GLY A 77 -6.83 -0.03 -4.27
CA GLY A 77 -7.02 -0.53 -2.93
C GLY A 77 -7.46 -1.98 -2.83
N ASN A 78 -8.00 -2.56 -3.90
CA ASN A 78 -8.46 -3.96 -3.94
C ASN A 78 -9.41 -4.37 -2.80
N GLY A 79 -10.15 -3.41 -2.21
CA GLY A 79 -11.10 -3.62 -1.12
C GLY A 79 -10.49 -3.51 0.28
N HIS A 80 -9.20 -3.20 0.40
CA HIS A 80 -8.48 -3.09 1.66
C HIS A 80 -8.81 -1.82 2.46
N ILE A 81 -8.41 -1.84 3.73
CA ILE A 81 -8.67 -0.80 4.71
C ILE A 81 -7.40 0.01 4.97
N ILE A 82 -7.53 1.34 4.97
CA ILE A 82 -6.54 2.26 5.55
C ILE A 82 -7.17 2.94 6.77
N ASN A 83 -6.56 2.73 7.94
CA ASN A 83 -7.10 3.13 9.23
C ASN A 83 -6.18 4.15 9.90
N GLY A 84 -6.64 5.40 10.06
CA GLY A 84 -5.90 6.46 10.76
C GLY A 84 -5.85 6.32 12.28
N ALA A 85 -6.50 5.29 12.83
CA ALA A 85 -6.56 4.95 14.25
C ALA A 85 -7.06 6.09 15.18
N ASN A 86 -7.78 7.07 14.63
CA ASN A 86 -8.19 8.31 15.30
C ASN A 86 -7.00 9.20 15.75
N LEU A 87 -5.82 8.98 15.18
CA LEU A 87 -4.58 9.66 15.56
C LEU A 87 -3.89 10.35 14.39
N SER A 88 -4.22 9.99 13.16
CA SER A 88 -3.62 10.53 11.95
C SER A 88 -4.65 10.74 10.85
N SER A 89 -4.41 11.72 9.98
CA SER A 89 -5.04 11.79 8.66
C SER A 89 -4.67 10.53 7.86
N ILE A 90 -5.38 10.23 6.77
CA ILE A 90 -5.07 9.05 5.95
C ILE A 90 -4.15 9.41 4.78
N PHE A 91 -4.49 10.43 4.00
CA PHE A 91 -3.68 10.86 2.86
C PHE A 91 -3.47 12.38 2.84
N THR A 92 -2.26 12.79 2.45
CA THR A 92 -1.93 14.15 2.03
C THR A 92 -1.48 14.15 0.57
N ILE A 93 -2.17 14.92 -0.26
CA ILE A 93 -2.06 14.88 -1.72
C ILE A 93 -1.91 16.31 -2.28
N ALA A 94 -0.68 16.70 -2.58
CA ALA A 94 -0.36 17.94 -3.28
C ALA A 94 0.01 17.73 -4.77
N ALA A 95 0.19 16.47 -5.17
CA ALA A 95 0.49 16.08 -6.54
C ALA A 95 -0.77 16.10 -7.43
N ASP A 96 -0.59 16.31 -8.74
CA ASP A 96 -1.67 16.33 -9.73
C ASP A 96 -1.95 14.95 -10.33
N ASN A 97 -3.16 14.79 -10.87
CA ASN A 97 -3.61 13.59 -11.61
C ASN A 97 -3.49 12.30 -10.79
N ILE A 98 -3.93 12.36 -9.53
CA ILE A 98 -3.92 11.23 -8.61
C ILE A 98 -5.29 10.53 -8.63
N VAL A 99 -5.27 9.21 -8.76
CA VAL A 99 -6.47 8.37 -8.67
C VAL A 99 -6.30 7.38 -7.54
N ILE A 100 -7.22 7.37 -6.58
CA ILE A 100 -7.25 6.39 -5.48
C ILE A 100 -8.58 5.64 -5.57
N ASN A 101 -8.52 4.32 -5.73
CA ASN A 101 -9.67 3.48 -5.99
C ASN A 101 -9.84 2.39 -4.94
N ASN A 102 -11.09 2.03 -4.65
CA ASN A 102 -11.46 0.78 -3.98
C ASN A 102 -10.77 0.54 -2.63
N LEU A 103 -10.55 1.61 -1.86
CA LEU A 103 -10.19 1.52 -0.44
C LEU A 103 -11.40 1.79 0.45
N THR A 104 -11.31 1.29 1.69
CA THR A 104 -12.13 1.74 2.80
C THR A 104 -11.26 2.57 3.74
N LEU A 105 -11.57 3.85 3.87
CA LEU A 105 -10.81 4.83 4.64
C LEU A 105 -11.55 5.09 5.96
N ILE A 106 -10.92 4.79 7.09
CA ILE A 106 -11.58 4.85 8.42
C ILE A 106 -10.75 5.56 9.47
N ASN A 107 -11.43 6.16 10.45
CA ASN A 107 -10.81 6.77 11.63
C ASN A 107 -9.67 7.75 11.31
N GLY A 108 -9.76 8.46 10.18
CA GLY A 108 -8.80 9.48 9.79
C GLY A 108 -9.11 10.79 10.51
N VAL A 109 -8.16 11.29 11.31
CA VAL A 109 -8.32 12.53 12.10
C VAL A 109 -7.06 13.37 12.00
N SER A 110 -7.20 14.59 11.48
CA SER A 110 -6.16 15.63 11.51
C SER A 110 -6.48 16.69 12.57
N MET A 111 -5.52 17.56 12.90
CA MET A 111 -5.81 18.77 13.68
C MET A 111 -6.84 19.70 12.99
N SER A 112 -6.92 19.64 11.66
CA SER A 112 -7.87 20.37 10.83
C SER A 112 -9.20 19.62 10.58
N GLY A 113 -9.36 18.40 11.11
CA GLY A 113 -10.58 17.60 11.03
C GLY A 113 -10.78 16.78 9.75
N SER A 114 -9.76 16.62 8.90
CA SER A 114 -9.88 15.96 7.60
C SER A 114 -9.16 14.62 7.55
N ALA A 115 -9.85 13.58 7.06
CA ALA A 115 -9.22 12.28 6.79
C ALA A 115 -8.33 12.30 5.54
N VAL A 116 -8.62 13.15 4.57
CA VAL A 116 -7.80 13.33 3.36
C VAL A 116 -7.63 14.83 3.10
N SER A 117 -6.38 15.26 2.93
CA SER A 117 -6.03 16.61 2.48
C SER A 117 -5.57 16.54 1.04
N ALA A 118 -6.24 17.26 0.14
CA ALA A 118 -5.91 17.29 -1.27
C ALA A 118 -5.88 18.72 -1.80
N THR A 119 -4.74 19.12 -2.36
CA THR A 119 -4.53 20.46 -2.95
C THR A 119 -4.04 20.41 -4.39
N GLY A 120 -3.67 19.23 -4.91
CA GLY A 120 -3.34 19.04 -6.31
C GLY A 120 -4.57 19.07 -7.23
N GLU A 121 -4.34 19.17 -8.53
CA GLU A 121 -5.37 19.19 -9.55
C GLU A 121 -5.76 17.77 -10.01
N ASN A 122 -7.00 17.60 -10.48
CA ASN A 122 -7.52 16.34 -11.03
C ASN A 122 -7.41 15.12 -10.11
N ILE A 123 -7.70 15.32 -8.83
CA ILE A 123 -7.72 14.24 -7.83
C ILE A 123 -9.04 13.49 -7.89
N THR A 124 -8.98 12.17 -8.08
CA THR A 124 -10.14 11.29 -8.10
C THR A 124 -10.07 10.30 -6.95
N LEU A 125 -11.09 10.34 -6.07
CA LEU A 125 -11.23 9.43 -4.94
C LEU A 125 -12.48 8.56 -5.11
N ASN A 126 -12.29 7.30 -5.52
CA ASN A 126 -13.36 6.31 -5.69
C ASN A 126 -13.35 5.31 -4.52
N ASN A 127 -13.55 5.83 -3.30
CA ASN A 127 -13.36 5.08 -2.04
C ASN A 127 -14.58 5.17 -1.13
N LYS A 128 -14.63 4.27 -0.14
CA LYS A 128 -15.60 4.34 0.96
C LYS A 128 -14.96 5.09 2.13
N PHE A 129 -15.70 6.02 2.73
CA PHE A 129 -15.31 6.76 3.92
C PHE A 129 -16.24 6.37 5.07
N LEU A 130 -15.70 5.94 6.21
CA LEU A 130 -16.47 5.52 7.39
C LEU A 130 -15.94 6.15 8.68
#